data_AF-A0A0F8YC24-F1
#
_entry.id   AF-A0A0F8YC24-F1
#
_cell.length_a   1.000
_cell.length_b   1.000
_cell.length_c   1.000
_cell.angle_alpha   90.00
_cell.angle_beta   90.00
_cell.angle_gamma   90.00
#
_symmetry.space_group_name_H-M   'P 1'
#
loop_
_entity.id
_entity.type
_entity.pdbx_description
1 polymer ?
#
loop_
_entity_poly.entity_id
_entity_poly.type
_entity_poly.pdbx_seq_one_letter_code
_entity_poly.pdbx_strand_id
1 'polypeptide(L)'
;MTHGESGIFGHTSLRLECIATPQSKMPKIITTTGACTVANYTDTAAGKTGEFHHVLGAVVVEIESSKKFHIYHINARSDGAFIFIDTEYHPDGTIQDAEPSLAIVFGDAHYRFADPAVVDATFQPGGLVDVVDAQVLVWHDLLDCYWGNPHNVDNPFITIAKHKADYHLAREEVRETVKWAEELGRGRK
;
A
#
# COMPACT_ATOMS: atom_id res chain seq x y z
N MET A 1 10.96 -19.16 17.41
CA MET A 1 11.94 -18.35 16.68
C MET A 1 11.77 -16.85 16.92
N THR A 2 10.58 -16.22 16.83
CA THR A 2 10.42 -14.78 17.16
C THR A 2 9.49 -14.48 18.33
N HIS A 3 8.93 -15.53 18.98
CA HIS A 3 7.88 -15.38 20.00
C HIS A 3 6.75 -14.43 19.55
N GLY A 4 6.59 -13.29 20.24
CA GLY A 4 5.60 -12.26 19.96
C GLY A 4 6.08 -11.14 19.02
N GLU A 5 7.32 -11.22 18.53
CA GLU A 5 7.93 -10.15 17.71
C GLU A 5 7.85 -10.47 16.22
N SER A 6 7.84 -9.40 15.41
CA SER A 6 8.03 -9.46 13.96
C SER A 6 9.45 -9.93 13.63
N GLY A 7 9.64 -10.54 12.46
CA GLY A 7 10.93 -11.09 12.08
C GLY A 7 11.16 -11.12 10.59
N ILE A 8 12.44 -10.98 10.21
CA ILE A 8 12.93 -11.03 8.85
C ILE A 8 13.74 -12.31 8.66
N PHE A 9 13.40 -13.09 7.63
CA PHE A 9 14.08 -14.36 7.34
C PHE A 9 14.66 -14.36 5.94
N GLY A 10 15.85 -14.94 5.80
CA GLY A 10 16.43 -15.21 4.48
C GLY A 10 15.63 -16.29 3.76
N HIS A 11 15.06 -15.94 2.61
CA HIS A 11 14.35 -16.86 1.71
C HIS A 11 14.43 -16.32 0.29
N THR A 12 14.51 -17.17 -0.72
CA THR A 12 14.62 -16.74 -2.14
C THR A 12 13.37 -16.06 -2.71
N SER A 13 12.27 -16.06 -1.96
CA SER A 13 11.00 -15.42 -2.35
C SER A 13 10.75 -14.19 -1.49
N LEU A 14 10.20 -13.15 -2.10
CA LEU A 14 9.68 -11.98 -1.41
C LEU A 14 8.28 -12.30 -0.88
N ARG A 15 8.10 -12.25 0.44
CA ARG A 15 6.82 -12.54 1.10
C ARG A 15 6.67 -11.73 2.36
N LEU A 16 5.43 -11.32 2.63
CA LEU A 16 4.99 -10.72 3.89
C LEU A 16 3.77 -11.50 4.39
N GLU A 17 3.78 -11.85 5.67
CA GLU A 17 2.66 -12.53 6.32
C GLU A 17 2.39 -11.93 7.70
N CYS A 18 1.16 -11.49 7.92
CA CYS A 18 0.68 -11.02 9.23
C CYS A 18 0.15 -12.20 10.03
N ILE A 19 0.86 -12.58 11.10
CA ILE A 19 0.47 -13.68 11.98
C ILE A 19 -0.35 -13.11 13.14
N ALA A 20 -1.55 -13.68 13.30
CA ALA A 20 -2.44 -13.34 14.40
C ALA A 20 -1.78 -13.57 15.77
N THR A 21 -2.01 -12.63 16.67
CA THR A 21 -1.56 -12.63 18.07
C THR A 21 -2.80 -12.43 18.97
N PRO A 22 -2.69 -12.59 20.31
CA PRO A 22 -3.81 -12.29 21.20
C PRO A 22 -4.37 -10.88 20.99
N GLN A 23 -5.69 -10.71 21.13
CA GLN A 23 -6.42 -9.47 20.81
C GLN A 23 -5.83 -8.17 21.39
N SER A 24 -5.13 -8.25 22.52
CA SER A 24 -4.48 -7.10 23.16
C SER A 24 -3.10 -6.76 22.61
N LYS A 25 -2.67 -7.39 21.52
CA LYS A 25 -1.36 -7.22 20.88
C LYS A 25 -1.54 -6.96 19.39
N MET A 26 -0.61 -6.21 18.82
CA MET A 26 -0.52 -6.05 17.38
C MET A 26 -0.17 -7.40 16.72
N PRO A 27 -0.67 -7.68 15.50
CA PRO A 27 -0.22 -8.82 14.73
C PRO A 27 1.28 -8.70 14.49
N LYS A 28 1.98 -9.84 14.50
CA LYS A 28 3.41 -9.85 14.15
C LYS A 28 3.55 -10.02 12.65
N ILE A 29 4.54 -9.34 12.08
CA ILE A 29 4.83 -9.39 10.65
C ILE A 29 6.03 -10.29 10.45
N ILE A 30 5.86 -11.36 9.68
CA ILE A 30 6.94 -12.20 9.21
C ILE A 30 7.21 -11.80 7.76
N THR A 31 8.43 -11.38 7.47
CA THR A 31 8.82 -10.97 6.13
C THR A 31 10.08 -11.69 5.69
N THR A 32 10.26 -11.80 4.39
CA THR A 32 11.47 -12.30 3.77
C THR A 32 12.05 -11.23 2.86
N THR A 33 13.37 -11.10 2.88
CA THR A 33 14.10 -10.09 2.09
C THR A 33 14.36 -10.50 0.65
N GLY A 34 14.00 -11.72 0.25
CA GLY A 34 14.63 -12.36 -0.90
C GLY A 34 16.03 -12.85 -0.56
N ALA A 35 16.65 -13.56 -1.50
CA ALA A 35 18.08 -13.85 -1.51
C ALA A 35 18.64 -13.36 -2.84
N CYS A 36 19.83 -12.75 -2.84
CA CYS A 36 20.50 -12.39 -4.10
C CYS A 36 20.89 -13.68 -4.83
N THR A 37 20.21 -13.97 -5.92
CA THR A 37 20.46 -15.18 -6.73
C THR A 37 20.84 -14.77 -8.15
N VAL A 38 21.64 -15.60 -8.81
CA VAL A 38 21.91 -15.45 -10.24
C VAL A 38 20.79 -16.15 -11.00
N ALA A 39 20.21 -15.48 -12.00
CA ALA A 39 19.18 -16.06 -12.85
C ALA A 39 19.70 -17.35 -13.51
N ASN A 40 19.06 -18.47 -13.22
CA ASN A 40 19.40 -19.78 -13.76
C ASN A 40 18.14 -20.64 -13.84
N TYR A 41 17.53 -20.69 -15.03
CA TYR A 41 16.22 -21.30 -15.25
C TYR A 41 16.25 -22.27 -16.43
N THR A 42 15.39 -23.29 -16.38
CA THR A 42 15.23 -24.27 -17.46
C THR A 42 14.12 -23.84 -18.42
N ASP A 43 14.10 -24.40 -19.64
CA ASP A 43 13.02 -24.21 -20.62
C ASP A 43 11.73 -25.00 -20.29
N THR A 44 11.41 -25.11 -19.00
CA THR A 44 10.17 -25.69 -18.51
C THR A 44 9.18 -24.57 -18.16
N ALA A 45 7.89 -24.90 -18.04
CA ALA A 45 6.90 -23.94 -17.55
C ALA A 45 7.28 -23.36 -16.18
N ALA A 46 7.79 -24.19 -15.26
CA ALA A 46 8.26 -23.75 -13.96
C ALA A 46 9.49 -22.83 -14.07
N GLY A 47 10.42 -23.14 -14.97
CA GLY A 47 11.59 -22.29 -15.23
C GLY A 47 11.21 -20.92 -15.80
N LYS A 48 10.28 -20.87 -16.78
CA LYS A 48 9.77 -19.60 -17.32
C LYS A 48 8.98 -18.78 -16.31
N THR A 49 8.19 -19.42 -15.44
CA THR A 49 7.55 -18.73 -14.31
C THR A 49 8.57 -18.16 -13.34
N GLY A 50 9.64 -18.91 -13.05
CA GLY A 50 10.73 -18.46 -12.19
C GLY A 50 11.50 -17.28 -12.80
N GLU A 51 11.78 -17.34 -14.10
CA GLU A 51 12.44 -16.28 -14.87
C GLU A 51 11.60 -14.99 -14.86
N PHE A 52 10.30 -15.09 -15.12
CA PHE A 52 9.39 -13.93 -15.11
C PHE A 52 9.32 -13.23 -13.75
N HIS A 53 9.35 -13.99 -12.65
CA HIS A 53 9.30 -13.44 -11.29
C HIS A 53 10.69 -13.15 -10.69
N HIS A 54 11.78 -13.36 -11.43
CA HIS A 54 13.12 -13.09 -10.92
C HIS A 54 13.32 -11.59 -10.79
N VAL A 55 13.47 -11.11 -9.56
CA VAL A 55 13.79 -9.72 -9.26
C VAL A 55 14.74 -9.67 -8.07
N LEU A 56 15.74 -8.80 -8.14
CA LEU A 56 16.54 -8.46 -6.96
C LEU A 56 15.75 -7.46 -6.14
N GLY A 57 15.65 -7.70 -4.84
CA GLY A 57 14.89 -6.82 -3.94
C GLY A 57 15.50 -6.79 -2.56
N ALA A 58 14.98 -5.89 -1.74
CA ALA A 58 15.36 -5.73 -0.36
C ALA A 58 14.16 -5.33 0.50
N VAL A 59 14.35 -5.40 1.81
CA VAL A 59 13.41 -4.85 2.79
C VAL A 59 14.09 -3.70 3.50
N VAL A 60 13.50 -2.50 3.41
CA VAL A 60 13.87 -1.34 4.20
C VAL A 60 13.04 -1.35 5.48
N VAL A 61 13.70 -1.16 6.63
CA VAL A 61 13.03 -1.05 7.92
C VAL A 61 13.38 0.29 8.55
N GLU A 62 12.36 1.11 8.77
CA GLU A 62 12.50 2.36 9.53
C GLU A 62 12.04 2.12 10.96
N ILE A 63 12.92 2.34 11.93
CA ILE A 63 12.62 2.18 13.35
C ILE A 63 12.37 3.56 13.94
N GLU A 64 11.09 3.90 14.16
CA GLU A 64 10.68 5.17 14.77
C GLU A 64 10.82 5.12 16.30
N SER A 65 10.50 3.98 16.91
CA SER A 65 10.65 3.77 18.35
C SER A 65 10.68 2.28 18.69
N SER A 66 10.79 1.96 19.98
CA SER A 66 10.65 0.58 20.48
C SER A 66 9.26 -0.05 20.23
N LYS A 67 8.28 0.74 19.77
CA LYS A 67 6.90 0.28 19.53
C LYS A 67 6.42 0.46 18.09
N LYS A 68 7.13 1.24 17.27
CA LYS A 68 6.68 1.61 15.93
C LYS A 68 7.83 1.49 14.95
N PHE A 69 7.58 0.76 13.89
CA PHE A 69 8.49 0.58 12.77
C PHE A 69 7.66 0.53 11.49
N HIS A 70 8.31 0.85 10.37
CA HIS A 70 7.74 0.76 9.03
C HIS A 70 8.58 -0.20 8.19
N ILE A 71 7.93 -0.97 7.32
CA ILE A 71 8.58 -1.97 6.47
C ILE A 71 8.21 -1.67 5.03
N TYR A 72 9.21 -1.59 4.16
CA TYR A 72 9.03 -1.37 2.72
C TYR A 72 9.75 -2.46 1.94
N HIS A 73 9.04 -3.12 1.05
CA HIS A 73 9.65 -3.96 0.03
C HIS A 73 10.04 -3.09 -1.16
N ILE A 74 11.31 -3.18 -1.56
CA ILE A 74 11.83 -2.49 -2.73
C ILE A 74 12.37 -3.50 -3.72
N ASN A 75 12.19 -3.21 -5.01
CA ASN A 75 12.68 -4.03 -6.11
C ASN A 75 13.66 -3.21 -6.93
N ALA A 76 14.78 -3.82 -7.31
CA ALA A 76 15.72 -3.24 -8.24
C ALA A 76 15.21 -3.35 -9.67
N ARG A 77 15.56 -2.34 -10.46
CA ARG A 77 15.47 -2.31 -11.90
C ARG A 77 16.47 -3.30 -12.51
N SER A 78 16.35 -3.55 -13.81
CA SER A 78 17.24 -4.42 -14.58
C SER A 78 18.70 -3.97 -14.61
N ASP A 79 18.98 -2.69 -14.38
CA ASP A 79 20.33 -2.13 -14.26
C ASP A 79 20.87 -2.17 -12.82
N GLY A 80 20.09 -2.70 -11.87
CA GLY A 80 20.45 -2.79 -10.46
C GLY A 80 20.16 -1.53 -9.65
N ALA A 81 19.69 -0.45 -10.27
CA ALA A 81 19.25 0.74 -9.54
C ALA A 81 17.89 0.50 -8.87
N PHE A 82 17.57 1.22 -7.80
CA PHE A 82 16.25 1.18 -7.17
C PHE A 82 15.83 2.55 -6.65
N ILE A 83 14.54 2.73 -6.46
CA ILE A 83 13.96 3.95 -5.90
C ILE A 83 13.38 3.62 -4.52
N PHE A 84 13.67 4.46 -3.54
CA PHE A 84 12.99 4.46 -2.25
C PHE A 84 12.35 5.83 -2.05
N ILE A 85 11.01 5.86 -2.08
CA ILE A 85 10.16 7.06 -1.99
C ILE A 85 10.44 8.04 -3.15
N ASP A 86 11.38 8.96 -2.99
CA ASP A 86 11.75 10.04 -3.91
C ASP A 86 13.26 10.04 -4.22
N THR A 87 14.00 9.04 -3.76
CA THR A 87 15.45 8.95 -3.93
C THR A 87 15.83 7.72 -4.75
N GLU A 88 16.65 7.91 -5.79
CA GLU A 88 17.19 6.84 -6.63
C GLU A 88 18.63 6.49 -6.23
N TYR A 89 18.90 5.18 -6.13
CA TYR A 89 20.18 4.61 -5.73
C TYR A 89 20.75 3.75 -6.86
N HIS A 90 22.01 4.00 -7.23
CA HIS A 90 22.69 3.31 -8.34
C HIS A 90 23.79 2.36 -7.84
N PRO A 91 24.11 1.28 -8.60
CA PRO A 91 25.15 0.31 -8.21
C PRO A 91 26.56 0.90 -8.09
N ASP A 92 26.84 2.01 -8.76
CA ASP A 92 28.13 2.71 -8.69
C ASP A 92 28.25 3.61 -7.44
N GLY A 93 27.22 3.66 -6.60
CA GLY A 93 27.14 4.48 -5.40
C GLY A 93 26.56 5.88 -5.63
N THR A 94 26.17 6.22 -6.86
CA THR A 94 25.46 7.48 -7.15
C THR A 94 24.09 7.48 -6.48
N ILE A 95 23.76 8.60 -5.84
CA ILE A 95 22.46 8.86 -5.22
C ILE A 95 21.95 10.17 -5.78
N GLN A 96 20.70 10.18 -6.26
CA GLN A 96 20.07 11.35 -6.85
C GLN A 96 18.57 11.36 -6.57
N ASP A 97 17.93 12.51 -6.78
CA ASP A 97 16.48 12.62 -6.72
C ASP A 97 15.86 11.74 -7.83
N ALA A 98 14.80 11.02 -7.48
CA ALA A 98 14.06 10.20 -8.42
C ALA A 98 13.21 11.09 -9.34
N GLU A 99 13.05 10.64 -10.58
CA GLU A 99 12.09 11.25 -11.50
C GLU A 99 10.65 11.10 -10.97
N PRO A 100 9.74 12.03 -11.33
CA PRO A 100 8.33 11.97 -10.93
C PRO A 100 7.69 10.61 -11.19
N SER A 101 7.03 10.07 -10.17
CA SER A 101 6.35 8.78 -10.26
C SER A 101 5.26 8.81 -11.33
N LEU A 102 5.23 7.77 -12.18
CA LEU A 102 4.21 7.68 -13.24
C LEU A 102 2.79 7.61 -12.66
N ALA A 103 2.61 6.90 -11.55
CA ALA A 103 1.34 6.81 -10.87
C ALA A 103 1.50 6.43 -9.40
N ILE A 104 0.54 6.82 -8.57
CA ILE A 104 0.25 6.15 -7.30
C ILE A 104 -1.01 5.32 -7.48
N VAL A 105 -0.94 4.06 -7.05
CA VAL A 105 -2.11 3.19 -6.94
C VAL A 105 -2.51 3.11 -5.49
N PHE A 106 -3.63 3.74 -5.15
CA PHE A 106 -4.16 3.70 -3.79
C PHE A 106 -4.79 2.33 -3.51
N GLY A 107 -4.77 1.94 -2.24
CA GLY A 107 -5.56 0.81 -1.76
C GLY A 107 -7.04 1.18 -1.62
N ASP A 108 -7.72 0.47 -0.75
CA ASP A 108 -9.12 0.70 -0.34
C ASP A 108 -9.31 2.11 0.24
N ALA A 109 -9.76 3.05 -0.59
CA ALA A 109 -9.84 4.46 -0.21
C ALA A 109 -11.05 4.78 0.67
N HIS A 110 -12.20 4.14 0.44
CA HIS A 110 -13.44 4.23 1.25
C HIS A 110 -13.70 5.64 1.79
N TYR A 111 -14.07 6.58 0.90
CA TYR A 111 -14.08 8.02 1.22
C TYR A 111 -14.77 8.34 2.56
N ARG A 112 -15.89 7.68 2.86
CA ARG A 112 -16.74 8.00 4.01
C ARG A 112 -16.11 7.58 5.33
N PHE A 113 -15.24 6.58 5.29
CA PHE A 113 -14.51 6.06 6.44
C PHE A 113 -13.00 6.26 6.33
N ALA A 114 -12.54 7.06 5.36
CA ALA A 114 -11.14 7.43 5.21
C ALA A 114 -10.63 8.13 6.48
N ASP A 115 -9.49 7.67 7.00
CA ASP A 115 -8.86 8.29 8.16
C ASP A 115 -8.30 9.67 7.74
N PRO A 116 -8.75 10.78 8.37
CA PRO A 116 -8.27 12.12 8.03
C PRO A 116 -6.75 12.26 8.11
N ALA A 117 -6.08 11.57 9.04
CA ALA A 117 -4.63 11.64 9.16
C ALA A 117 -3.92 11.00 7.95
N VAL A 118 -4.51 9.95 7.37
CA VAL A 118 -3.99 9.30 6.15
C VAL A 118 -4.24 10.18 4.94
N VAL A 119 -5.43 10.77 4.84
CA VAL A 119 -5.75 11.73 3.76
C VAL A 119 -4.79 12.91 3.80
N ASP A 120 -4.56 13.46 4.99
CA ASP A 120 -3.65 14.61 5.16
C ASP A 120 -2.21 14.24 4.79
N ALA A 121 -1.69 13.13 5.31
CA ALA A 121 -0.34 12.67 4.98
C ALA A 121 -0.15 12.31 3.49
N THR A 122 -1.24 12.06 2.76
CA THR A 122 -1.19 11.68 1.34
C THR A 122 -1.31 12.90 0.43
N PHE A 123 -2.26 13.79 0.67
CA PHE A 123 -2.69 14.82 -0.29
C PHE A 123 -2.42 16.26 0.12
N GLN A 124 -2.10 16.55 1.39
CA GLN A 124 -1.75 17.92 1.79
C GLN A 124 -0.37 18.31 1.28
N PRO A 125 -0.05 19.62 1.22
CA PRO A 125 1.26 20.09 0.79
C PRO A 125 2.42 19.38 1.50
N GLY A 126 3.30 18.74 0.73
CA GLY A 126 4.42 17.94 1.25
C GLY A 126 4.04 16.52 1.71
N GLY A 127 2.82 16.07 1.42
CA GLY A 127 2.37 14.69 1.57
C GLY A 127 2.88 13.79 0.45
N LEU A 128 2.52 12.50 0.51
CA LEU A 128 3.02 11.48 -0.41
C LEU A 128 2.90 11.86 -1.90
N VAL A 129 1.76 12.40 -2.32
CA VAL A 129 1.50 12.77 -3.73
C VAL A 129 2.47 13.85 -4.21
N ASP A 130 2.80 14.81 -3.35
CA ASP A 130 3.76 15.88 -3.65
C ASP A 130 5.20 15.35 -3.61
N VAL A 131 5.53 14.53 -2.61
CA VAL A 131 6.88 13.98 -2.41
C VAL A 131 7.35 13.17 -3.62
N VAL A 132 6.48 12.31 -4.16
CA VAL A 132 6.84 11.47 -5.32
C VAL A 132 6.45 12.09 -6.67
N ASP A 133 5.91 13.31 -6.65
CA ASP A 133 5.38 14.06 -7.81
C ASP A 133 4.54 13.20 -8.77
N ALA A 134 3.55 12.47 -8.23
CA ALA A 134 2.81 11.48 -9.00
C ALA A 134 2.05 12.10 -10.19
N GLN A 135 2.21 11.54 -11.39
CA GLN A 135 1.53 12.07 -12.60
C GLN A 135 0.07 11.63 -12.71
N VAL A 136 -0.22 10.39 -12.28
CA VAL A 136 -1.55 9.76 -12.35
C VAL A 136 -1.95 9.21 -10.99
N LEU A 137 -3.21 9.40 -10.62
CA LEU A 137 -3.78 8.86 -9.38
C LEU A 137 -4.79 7.75 -9.68
N VAL A 138 -4.49 6.53 -9.27
CA VAL A 138 -5.36 5.37 -9.47
C VAL A 138 -6.07 5.03 -8.17
N TRP A 139 -7.40 5.13 -8.19
CA TRP A 139 -8.26 4.92 -7.03
C TRP A 139 -8.83 3.50 -7.00
N HIS A 140 -8.64 2.79 -5.90
CA HIS A 140 -9.31 1.52 -5.61
C HIS A 140 -10.30 1.68 -4.47
N ASP A 141 -11.40 0.92 -4.56
CA ASP A 141 -12.49 0.84 -3.59
C ASP A 141 -12.88 2.20 -2.97
N LEU A 142 -13.07 3.16 -3.87
CA LEU A 142 -13.30 4.56 -3.55
C LEU A 142 -14.69 4.79 -2.90
N LEU A 143 -15.69 4.03 -3.34
CA LEU A 143 -17.08 4.12 -2.91
C LEU A 143 -17.39 3.05 -1.86
N ASP A 144 -17.75 3.45 -0.66
CA ASP A 144 -17.99 2.55 0.49
C ASP A 144 -19.17 1.58 0.29
N CYS A 145 -20.10 1.94 -0.59
CA CYS A 145 -21.42 1.32 -0.75
C CYS A 145 -22.15 1.16 0.59
N TYR A 146 -21.94 2.10 1.52
CA TYR A 146 -22.40 1.96 2.90
C TYR A 146 -23.93 1.93 2.98
N TRP A 147 -24.61 2.66 2.10
CA TRP A 147 -26.08 2.63 1.95
C TRP A 147 -26.64 1.20 1.83
N GLY A 148 -25.96 0.32 1.09
CA GLY A 148 -26.43 -1.01 0.71
C GLY A 148 -25.58 -2.16 1.24
N ASN A 149 -24.66 -1.89 2.16
CA ASN A 149 -23.68 -2.88 2.61
C ASN A 149 -24.37 -4.12 3.25
N PRO A 150 -24.13 -5.34 2.72
CA PRO A 150 -24.82 -6.58 3.11
C PRO A 150 -24.55 -7.01 4.55
N HIS A 151 -23.43 -6.60 5.15
CA HIS A 151 -23.12 -6.90 6.55
C HIS A 151 -24.08 -6.19 7.53
N ASN A 152 -24.88 -5.23 7.05
CA ASN A 152 -25.83 -4.49 7.87
C ASN A 152 -27.29 -4.92 7.68
N VAL A 153 -27.57 -5.85 6.75
CA VAL A 153 -28.94 -6.17 6.31
C VAL A 153 -29.83 -6.67 7.45
N ASP A 154 -29.26 -7.46 8.35
CA ASP A 154 -29.99 -8.08 9.47
C ASP A 154 -30.07 -7.18 10.72
N ASN A 155 -29.54 -5.95 10.64
CA ASN A 155 -29.52 -5.02 11.78
C ASN A 155 -30.42 -3.79 11.55
N PRO A 156 -31.66 -3.81 12.06
CA PRO A 156 -32.60 -2.69 11.86
C PRO A 156 -32.17 -1.40 12.55
N PHE A 157 -31.37 -1.48 13.62
CA PHE A 157 -30.86 -0.28 14.30
C PHE A 157 -29.86 0.49 13.42
N ILE A 158 -29.01 -0.24 12.69
CA ILE A 158 -28.09 0.37 11.72
C ILE A 158 -28.87 1.03 10.59
N THR A 159 -29.94 0.39 10.11
CA THR A 159 -30.80 0.97 9.06
C THR A 159 -31.43 2.31 9.50
N ILE A 160 -31.96 2.37 10.73
CA ILE A 160 -32.51 3.62 11.30
C ILE A 160 -31.42 4.67 11.47
N ALA A 161 -30.22 4.27 11.94
CA ALA A 161 -29.09 5.19 12.09
C ALA A 161 -28.65 5.76 10.74
N LYS A 162 -28.54 4.93 9.70
CA LYS A 162 -28.26 5.36 8.32
C LYS A 162 -29.32 6.32 7.80
N HIS A 163 -30.60 6.06 8.08
CA HIS A 163 -31.67 6.96 7.69
C HIS A 163 -31.53 8.34 8.34
N LYS A 164 -31.32 8.37 9.66
CA LYS A 164 -31.14 9.63 10.41
C LYS A 164 -29.90 10.43 10.01
N ALA A 165 -28.87 9.76 9.51
CA ALA A 165 -27.63 10.40 9.06
C ALA A 165 -27.61 10.68 7.55
N ASP A 166 -28.68 10.40 6.81
CA ASP A 166 -28.74 10.46 5.34
C ASP A 166 -27.76 9.52 4.60
N TYR A 167 -27.24 8.50 5.29
CA TYR A 167 -26.29 7.52 4.77
C TYR A 167 -26.96 6.35 4.01
N HIS A 168 -28.27 6.46 3.78
CA HIS A 168 -29.08 5.45 3.11
C HIS A 168 -29.32 5.76 1.62
N LEU A 169 -28.79 6.89 1.13
CA LEU A 169 -29.00 7.39 -0.21
C LEU A 169 -27.79 7.12 -1.10
N ALA A 170 -27.87 6.09 -1.94
CA ALA A 170 -26.80 5.74 -2.89
C ALA A 170 -26.35 6.92 -3.77
N ARG A 171 -27.31 7.74 -4.21
CA ARG A 171 -27.06 8.92 -5.04
C ARG A 171 -26.16 9.94 -4.34
N GLU A 172 -26.38 10.17 -3.04
CA GLU A 172 -25.62 11.18 -2.30
C GLU A 172 -24.19 10.67 -2.05
N GLU A 173 -24.04 9.40 -1.68
CA GLU A 173 -22.71 8.79 -1.52
C GLU A 173 -21.89 8.88 -2.82
N VAL A 174 -22.47 8.50 -3.97
CA VAL A 174 -21.78 8.63 -5.26
C VAL A 174 -21.35 10.07 -5.56
N ARG A 175 -22.20 11.06 -5.26
CA ARG A 175 -21.88 12.48 -5.51
C ARG A 175 -20.75 12.97 -4.62
N GLU A 176 -20.79 12.64 -3.34
CA GLU A 176 -19.77 13.00 -2.37
C GLU A 176 -18.43 12.35 -2.72
N THR A 177 -18.45 11.07 -3.09
CA THR A 177 -17.26 10.33 -3.51
C THR A 177 -16.63 10.92 -4.77
N VAL A 178 -17.42 11.24 -5.80
CA VAL A 178 -16.91 11.88 -7.03
C VAL A 178 -16.29 13.24 -6.70
N LYS A 179 -17.00 14.07 -5.91
CA LYS A 179 -16.50 15.38 -5.49
C LYS A 179 -15.17 15.25 -4.73
N TRP A 180 -15.06 14.29 -3.82
CA TRP A 180 -13.85 14.04 -3.04
C TRP A 180 -12.67 13.65 -3.94
N ALA A 181 -12.87 12.74 -4.90
CA ALA A 181 -11.84 12.37 -5.87
C ALA A 181 -11.44 13.52 -6.80
N GLU A 182 -12.39 14.35 -7.24
CA GLU A 182 -12.10 15.55 -8.04
C GLU A 182 -11.32 16.61 -7.24
N GLU A 183 -11.62 16.76 -5.95
CA GLU A 183 -10.92 17.69 -5.06
C GLU A 183 -9.48 17.24 -4.80
N LEU A 184 -9.27 15.96 -4.47
CA LEU A 184 -7.94 15.41 -4.18
C LEU A 184 -7.10 15.16 -5.44
N GLY A 185 -7.73 14.88 -6.57
CA GLY A 185 -7.07 14.67 -7.86
C GLY A 185 -6.78 15.95 -8.64
N ARG A 186 -7.13 17.13 -8.11
CA ARG A 186 -7.03 18.39 -8.85
C ARG A 186 -5.60 18.64 -9.33
N GLY A 187 -5.45 18.86 -10.64
CA GLY A 187 -4.16 19.15 -11.27
C GLY A 187 -3.36 17.91 -11.66
N ARG A 188 -3.85 16.71 -11.37
CA ARG A 188 -3.30 15.43 -11.82
C ARG A 188 -4.27 14.75 -12.80
N LYS A 189 -3.76 13.79 -13.58
CA LYS A 189 -4.57 12.97 -14.49
C LYS A 189 -5.23 11.79 -13.77
#